data_AF-A0A3D2VCX6-F1
#
_entry.id   AF-A0A3D2VCX6-F1
#
_cell.length_a   1.000
_cell.length_b   1.000
_cell.length_c   1.000
_cell.angle_alpha   90.00
_cell.angle_beta   90.00
_cell.angle_gamma   90.00
#
_symmetry.space_group_name_H-M   'P 1'
#
loop_
_entity.id
_entity.type
_entity.pdbx_description
1 polymer ?
#
loop_
_entity_poly.entity_id
_entity_poly.type
_entity_poly.pdbx_seq_one_letter_code
_entity_poly.pdbx_strand_id
1 'polypeptide(L)' 'NIKRLMDMGCYRGMRHRRGLPVRGQRTSTNARTRKGPKRPIRK' A
#
# COMPACT_ATOMS: atom_id res chain seq x y z
N ASN A 1 4.87 -16.12 0.38
CA ASN A 1 3.44 -15.84 0.69
C ASN A 1 2.83 -14.61 0.02
N ILE A 2 3.57 -13.51 -0.24
CA ILE A 2 2.98 -12.28 -0.81
C ILE A 2 2.45 -12.49 -2.24
N LYS A 3 3.19 -13.21 -3.09
CA LYS A 3 2.77 -13.53 -4.47
C LYS A 3 1.39 -14.18 -4.51
N ARG A 4 1.19 -15.27 -3.74
CA ARG A 4 -0.13 -15.92 -3.54
C ARG A 4 -1.24 -14.94 -3.15
N LEU A 5 -0.99 -14.03 -2.21
CA LEU A 5 -1.99 -13.05 -1.78
C LEU A 5 -2.34 -12.06 -2.90
N MET A 6 -1.34 -11.63 -3.69
CA MET A 6 -1.54 -10.74 -4.83
C MET A 6 -2.29 -11.43 -5.97
N ASP A 7 -2.05 -12.72 -6.20
CA ASP A 7 -2.70 -13.53 -7.23
C ASP A 7 -4.15 -13.83 -6.86
N MET A 8 -4.43 -14.15 -5.59
CA MET A 8 -5.79 -14.38 -5.07
C MET A 8 -6.66 -13.11 -4.98
N GLY A 9 -6.07 -11.91 -5.11
CA GLY A 9 -6.84 -10.65 -5.09
C GLY A 9 -7.45 -10.26 -3.74
N CYS A 10 -7.08 -10.90 -2.63
CA CYS A 10 -7.60 -10.55 -1.31
C CYS A 10 -7.18 -9.13 -0.86
N TYR A 11 -7.83 -8.57 0.17
CA TYR A 11 -7.53 -7.21 0.65
C TYR A 11 -6.03 -7.00 0.92
N ARG A 12 -5.38 -7.96 1.60
CA ARG A 12 -3.94 -7.92 1.85
C ARG A 12 -3.13 -7.88 0.55
N GLY A 13 -3.50 -8.69 -0.43
CA GLY A 13 -2.90 -8.71 -1.76
C GLY A 13 -3.00 -7.37 -2.49
N MET A 14 -4.20 -6.78 -2.53
CA MET A 14 -4.41 -5.46 -3.13
C MET A 14 -3.55 -4.38 -2.45
N ARG A 15 -3.43 -4.41 -1.12
CA ARG A 15 -2.60 -3.47 -0.36
C ARG A 15 -1.11 -3.68 -0.64
N HIS A 16 -0.66 -4.93 -0.80
CA HIS A 16 0.71 -5.24 -1.23
C HIS A 16 0.99 -4.69 -2.63
N ARG A 17 0.09 -4.92 -3.60
CA ARG A 17 0.20 -4.43 -4.99
C ARG A 17 0.26 -2.90 -5.07
N ARG A 18 -0.57 -2.21 -4.27
CA ARG A 18 -0.65 -0.73 -4.24
C ARG A 18 0.42 -0.07 -3.37
N GLY A 19 1.33 -0.81 -2.75
CA GLY A 19 2.34 -0.23 -1.86
C GLY A 19 1.75 0.41 -0.60
N LEU A 20 0.62 -0.09 -0.10
CA LEU A 20 -0.04 0.44 1.10
C LEU A 20 0.22 -0.46 2.32
N PRO A 21 -0.01 0.03 3.54
CA PRO A 21 0.04 -0.78 4.74
C PRO A 21 -1.10 -1.79 4.81
N VAL A 22 -0.78 -2.98 5.33
CA VAL A 22 -1.66 -4.16 5.29
C VAL A 22 -2.42 -4.39 6.60
N ARG A 23 -1.90 -3.91 7.74
CA ARG A 23 -2.41 -4.17 9.09
C ARG A 23 -3.41 -3.10 9.60
N GLY A 24 -4.25 -2.56 8.72
CA GLY A 24 -5.27 -1.56 9.12
C GLY A 24 -4.73 -0.18 9.54
N GLN A 25 -3.46 0.11 9.28
CA GLN A 25 -2.86 1.41 9.62
C GLN A 25 -3.49 2.55 8.79
N ARG A 26 -3.54 3.75 9.39
CA ARG A 26 -4.02 4.99 8.74
C ARG A 26 -3.17 5.33 7.51
N THR A 27 -3.82 5.73 6.42
CA THR A 27 -3.14 6.08 5.15
C THR A 27 -3.42 7.49 4.64
N SER A 28 -4.28 8.27 5.31
CA SER A 28 -4.60 9.64 4.90
C SER A 28 -3.37 10.56 5.03
N THR A 29 -2.73 10.57 6.19
CA THR A 29 -1.58 11.43 6.49
C THR A 29 -0.24 10.70 6.36
N ASN A 30 -0.02 9.71 7.22
CA ASN A 30 1.24 8.96 7.34
C ASN A 30 1.20 7.65 6.52
N ALA A 31 2.26 6.82 6.65
CA ALA A 31 2.59 5.62 5.87
C ALA A 31 3.67 5.79 4.77
N ARG A 32 4.61 6.72 4.96
CA ARG A 32 5.71 6.98 4.00
C ARG A 32 6.60 5.76 3.75
N THR A 33 6.86 4.93 4.76
CA THR A 33 7.68 3.72 4.63
C THR A 33 7.14 2.77 3.55
N ARG A 34 5.81 2.71 3.37
CA ARG A 34 5.17 1.89 2.31
C ARG A 34 4.86 2.69 1.06
N LYS A 35 4.36 3.92 1.18
CA LYS A 35 3.98 4.81 0.07
C LYS A 35 5.17 5.41 -0.69
N GLY A 36 6.38 5.35 -0.15
CA GLY A 36 7.55 6.05 -0.67
C GLY A 36 7.55 7.56 -0.37
N PRO A 37 8.51 8.32 -0.94
CA PRO A 37 8.64 9.78 -0.76
C PRO A 37 7.42 10.58 -1.23
N LYS A 38 7.27 11.83 -0.74
CA LYS A 38 6.15 12.71 -1.14
C LYS A 38 6.28 13.06 -2.61
N ARG A 39 5.28 12.65 -3.40
CA ARG A 39 5.12 13.13 -4.78
C ARG A 39 4.37 14.46 -4.69
N PRO A 40 5.02 15.61 -4.89
CA PRO A 40 4.31 16.89 -4.94
C PRO A 40 3.35 16.88 -6.13
N ILE A 41 2.15 17.42 -5.95
CA ILE A 41 1.23 17.65 -7.08
C ILE A 41 1.74 18.93 -7.75
N ARG A 42 2.30 18.81 -8.95
CA ARG A 42 2.56 19.98 -9.80
C ARG A 42 1.21 20.44 -10.34
N LYS A 43 0.91 21.72 -10.13
CA LYS A 43 -0.21 22.39 -10.78
C LYS A 43 0.20 22.77 -12.19
#